data_AF-A0A256YII1-F1
#
_entry.id   AF-A0A256YII1-F1
#
_cell.length_a   1.000
_cell.length_b   1.000
_cell.length_c   1.000
_cell.angle_alpha   90.00
_cell.angle_beta   90.00
_cell.angle_gamma   90.00
#
_symmetry.space_group_name_H-M   'P 1'
#
loop_
_entity.id
_entity.type
_entity.pdbx_description
1 polymer ?
#
loop_
_entity_poly.entity_id
_entity_poly.type
_entity_poly.pdbx_seq_one_letter_code
_entity_poly.pdbx_strand_id
1 'polypeptide(L)'
;MQLRPLSLILLAILLTGCITEKTRTVTTTKYVCPDKSIVSDPERCEREEPKEIIITRYVCPDGTYTEKPENCPEPFLVKVMRYVCPDGSIVNSSEDCLSPDLGTTSTTTTSISTTTTQPTICADLGCPPGTKFVGSKSSNRYHHCDCRYAKRIKPENIICFSSKRDAESKGYVPCGVCIKE
;
A
#
# COMPACT_ATOMS: atom_id res chain seq x y z
N MET A 1 14.03 48.12 -52.56
CA MET A 1 12.91 47.97 -51.60
C MET A 1 12.64 46.47 -51.49
N GLN A 2 12.57 45.78 -50.37
CA GLN A 2 12.58 46.08 -48.94
C GLN A 2 12.82 44.72 -48.23
N LEU A 3 13.75 44.69 -47.27
CA LEU A 3 13.77 43.96 -45.98
C LEU A 3 13.60 42.42 -45.89
N ARG A 4 14.60 41.76 -45.25
CA ARG A 4 14.44 40.56 -44.39
C ARG A 4 13.94 41.00 -43.00
N PRO A 5 13.28 40.16 -42.15
CA PRO A 5 14.04 39.23 -41.28
C PRO A 5 13.33 37.92 -40.85
N LEU A 6 14.16 37.05 -40.26
CA LEU A 6 13.84 35.91 -39.38
C LEU A 6 12.57 36.09 -38.52
N SER A 7 11.72 35.06 -38.48
CA SER A 7 10.73 34.82 -37.42
C SER A 7 10.56 33.30 -37.29
N LEU A 8 11.27 32.70 -36.34
CA LEU A 8 10.75 32.30 -35.02
C LEU A 8 10.06 30.93 -35.05
N ILE A 9 10.84 29.92 -34.63
CA ILE A 9 10.50 29.00 -33.54
C ILE A 9 9.01 28.60 -33.51
N LEU A 10 8.63 27.52 -34.20
CA LEU A 10 7.42 26.78 -33.84
C LEU A 10 7.44 25.34 -34.37
N LEU A 11 8.06 24.43 -33.62
CA LEU A 11 7.42 23.16 -33.25
C LEU A 11 8.28 22.50 -32.16
N ALA A 12 8.02 22.92 -30.93
CA ALA A 12 8.54 22.25 -29.74
C ALA A 12 8.14 20.78 -29.79
N ILE A 13 9.16 19.94 -29.72
CA ILE A 13 9.11 18.49 -29.76
C ILE A 13 8.26 18.01 -28.57
N LEU A 14 7.17 17.34 -28.94
CA LEU A 14 6.37 16.36 -28.22
C LEU A 14 6.88 15.94 -26.82
N LEU A 15 6.04 16.26 -25.83
CA LEU A 15 5.55 15.32 -24.82
C LEU A 15 6.59 14.42 -24.13
N THR A 16 7.38 14.99 -23.23
CA THR A 16 7.81 14.28 -22.01
C THR A 16 7.06 14.85 -20.82
N GLY A 17 5.74 14.69 -20.85
CA GLY A 17 4.93 14.81 -19.64
C GLY A 17 5.27 13.63 -18.75
N CYS A 18 6.05 13.86 -17.69
CA CYS A 18 6.06 12.96 -16.55
C CYS A 18 4.62 12.86 -16.04
N ILE A 19 3.96 11.73 -16.29
CA ILE A 19 2.62 11.48 -15.76
C ILE A 19 2.80 11.17 -14.26
N THR A 20 2.96 12.21 -13.46
CA THR A 20 2.77 12.09 -12.01
C THR A 20 1.26 12.02 -11.78
N GLU A 21 0.78 10.84 -11.37
CA GLU A 21 -0.63 10.62 -11.03
C GLU A 21 -1.03 11.57 -9.90
N LYS A 22 -1.74 12.64 -10.27
CA LYS A 22 -2.11 13.72 -9.36
C LYS A 22 -3.29 13.29 -8.49
N THR A 23 -3.26 13.66 -7.21
CA THR A 23 -4.35 13.45 -6.25
C THR A 23 -5.67 14.01 -6.80
N ARG A 24 -6.73 13.19 -6.73
CA ARG A 24 -8.07 13.56 -7.23
C ARG A 24 -8.95 13.96 -6.07
N THR A 25 -9.49 15.17 -6.09
CA THR A 25 -10.45 15.63 -5.09
C THR A 25 -11.84 15.07 -5.38
N VAL A 26 -12.50 14.54 -4.36
CA VAL A 26 -13.89 14.07 -4.40
C VAL A 26 -14.68 14.82 -3.34
N THR A 27 -15.72 15.51 -3.79
CA THR A 27 -16.64 16.25 -2.92
C THR A 27 -17.97 15.50 -2.89
N THR A 28 -18.50 15.23 -1.71
CA THR A 28 -19.78 14.54 -1.53
C THR A 28 -20.65 15.28 -0.55
N THR A 29 -21.87 15.58 -0.95
CA THR A 29 -22.91 16.12 -0.06
C THR A 29 -23.47 15.01 0.81
N LYS A 30 -23.53 15.24 2.11
CA LYS A 30 -24.20 14.39 3.11
C LYS A 30 -25.11 15.26 3.98
N TYR A 31 -26.01 14.63 4.70
CA TYR A 31 -26.99 15.30 5.55
C TYR A 31 -26.93 14.73 6.95
N VAL A 32 -26.94 15.61 7.96
CA VAL A 32 -26.99 15.24 9.37
C VAL A 32 -28.43 15.37 9.85
N CYS A 33 -29.03 14.26 10.27
CA CYS A 33 -30.39 14.24 10.81
C CYS A 33 -30.39 14.72 12.29
N PRO A 34 -31.56 15.08 12.87
CA PRO A 34 -31.67 15.52 14.27
C PRO A 34 -31.18 14.50 15.31
N ASP A 35 -31.30 13.21 15.00
CA ASP A 35 -30.78 12.09 15.80
C ASP A 35 -29.25 11.93 15.72
N LYS A 36 -28.57 12.81 14.98
CA LYS A 36 -27.13 12.84 14.68
C LYS A 36 -26.66 11.75 13.71
N SER A 37 -27.56 11.04 13.05
CA SER A 37 -27.20 10.14 11.95
C SER A 37 -26.74 10.93 10.71
N ILE A 38 -25.87 10.33 9.89
CA ILE A 38 -25.38 10.93 8.64
C ILE A 38 -25.90 10.11 7.48
N VAL A 39 -26.74 10.71 6.65
CA VAL A 39 -27.36 10.09 5.48
C VAL A 39 -26.87 10.72 4.18
N SER A 40 -27.03 9.99 3.07
CA SER A 40 -26.65 10.49 1.74
C SER A 40 -27.79 11.20 1.03
N ASP A 41 -28.99 11.13 1.60
CA ASP A 41 -30.24 11.59 1.01
C ASP A 41 -31.10 12.15 2.16
N PRO A 42 -31.54 13.42 2.07
CA PRO A 42 -32.26 14.09 3.14
C PRO A 42 -33.62 13.46 3.47
N GLU A 43 -34.26 12.76 2.53
CA GLU A 43 -35.56 12.10 2.75
C GLU A 43 -35.46 10.92 3.73
N ARG A 44 -34.24 10.46 4.02
CA ARG A 44 -33.98 9.41 5.01
C ARG A 44 -33.97 9.93 6.45
N CYS A 45 -34.03 11.25 6.66
CA CYS A 45 -34.21 11.82 7.98
C CYS A 45 -35.70 11.86 8.34
N GLU A 46 -36.05 11.50 9.58
CA GLU A 46 -37.42 11.61 10.06
C GLU A 46 -37.81 13.10 10.23
N ARG A 47 -38.51 13.63 9.23
CA ARG A 47 -39.42 14.80 9.21
C ARG A 47 -38.93 16.19 9.65
N GLU A 48 -37.67 16.37 10.04
CA GLU A 48 -37.10 17.72 10.21
C GLU A 48 -36.02 18.03 9.15
N GLU A 49 -35.86 19.32 8.82
CA GLU A 49 -34.88 19.78 7.82
C GLU A 49 -33.46 19.37 8.22
N PRO A 50 -32.81 18.46 7.49
CA PRO A 50 -31.51 17.96 7.88
C PRO A 50 -30.42 18.95 7.51
N LYS A 51 -29.36 19.00 8.32
CA LYS A 51 -28.25 19.93 8.08
C LYS A 51 -27.39 19.39 6.95
N GLU A 52 -27.36 20.10 5.82
CA GLU A 52 -26.46 19.80 4.71
C GLU A 52 -25.00 20.03 5.13
N ILE A 53 -24.15 19.05 4.82
CA ILE A 53 -22.70 19.15 4.99
C ILE A 53 -22.00 18.70 3.71
N ILE A 54 -20.95 19.43 3.34
CA ILE A 54 -20.10 19.11 2.19
C ILE A 54 -18.86 18.40 2.73
N ILE A 55 -18.69 17.13 2.40
CA ILE A 55 -17.51 16.35 2.77
C ILE A 55 -16.54 16.34 1.59
N THR A 56 -15.35 16.92 1.81
CA THR A 56 -14.24 16.87 0.84
C THR A 56 -13.25 15.80 1.27
N ARG A 57 -12.95 14.86 0.37
CA ARG A 57 -11.89 13.86 0.55
C ARG A 57 -11.00 13.84 -0.68
N TYR A 58 -9.73 13.53 -0.49
CA TYR A 58 -8.74 13.38 -1.55
C TYR A 58 -8.48 11.91 -1.77
N VAL A 59 -8.48 11.49 -3.04
CA VAL A 59 -8.08 10.16 -3.47
C VAL A 59 -6.58 10.19 -3.74
N CYS A 60 -5.85 9.38 -3.00
CA CYS A 60 -4.40 9.20 -3.15
C CYS A 60 -4.08 8.28 -4.34
N PRO A 61 -2.85 8.29 -4.88
CA PRO A 61 -2.46 7.44 -6.01
C PRO A 61 -2.61 5.94 -5.75
N ASP A 62 -2.57 5.51 -4.48
CA ASP A 62 -2.80 4.13 -4.06
C ASP A 62 -4.30 3.76 -3.95
N GLY A 63 -5.20 4.69 -4.27
CA GLY A 63 -6.66 4.51 -4.22
C GLY A 63 -7.29 4.76 -2.85
N THR A 64 -6.53 5.17 -1.84
CA THR A 64 -7.06 5.48 -0.50
C THR A 64 -7.67 6.89 -0.43
N TYR A 65 -8.46 7.16 0.62
CA TYR A 65 -9.10 8.47 0.85
C TYR A 65 -8.54 9.16 2.10
N THR A 66 -8.30 10.47 2.01
CA THR A 66 -7.85 11.31 3.13
C THR A 66 -8.60 12.65 3.18
N GLU A 67 -8.64 13.29 4.35
CA GLU A 67 -9.21 14.64 4.53
C GLU A 67 -8.25 15.75 4.09
N LYS A 68 -6.95 15.47 4.01
CA LYS A 68 -5.93 16.43 3.56
C LYS A 68 -4.98 15.80 2.54
N PRO A 69 -4.56 16.52 1.49
CA PRO A 69 -3.72 15.98 0.43
C PRO A 69 -2.30 15.63 0.90
N GLU A 70 -1.80 16.32 1.93
CA GLU A 70 -0.50 16.08 2.57
C GLU A 70 -0.40 14.72 3.29
N ASN A 71 -1.54 14.11 3.60
CA ASN A 71 -1.59 12.78 4.23
C ASN A 71 -1.56 11.65 3.20
N CYS A 72 -1.49 11.96 1.90
CA CYS A 72 -1.29 10.92 0.91
C CYS A 72 0.12 10.33 1.05
N PRO A 73 0.28 9.00 1.13
CA PRO A 73 1.59 8.39 1.21
C PRO A 73 2.40 8.73 -0.05
N GLU A 74 3.57 9.34 0.13
CA GLU A 74 4.49 9.58 -0.98
C GLU A 74 5.13 8.24 -1.41
N PRO A 75 5.16 7.92 -2.71
CA PRO A 75 5.84 6.72 -3.19
C PRO A 75 7.34 6.89 -2.97
N PHE A 76 7.97 6.05 -2.15
CA PHE A 76 9.42 5.99 -2.09
C PHE A 76 9.97 5.02 -3.14
N LEU A 77 11.01 5.48 -3.83
CA LEU A 77 11.71 4.68 -4.83
C LEU A 77 12.60 3.66 -4.11
N VAL A 78 12.22 2.39 -4.13
CA VAL A 78 13.08 1.30 -3.67
C VAL A 78 13.89 0.78 -4.84
N LYS A 79 15.22 0.87 -4.73
CA LYS A 79 16.12 0.14 -5.63
C LYS A 79 16.16 -1.31 -5.18
N VAL A 80 15.55 -2.20 -5.97
CA VAL A 80 15.61 -3.64 -5.72
C VAL A 80 16.56 -4.26 -6.74
N MET A 81 17.60 -4.93 -6.23
CA MET A 81 18.50 -5.72 -7.06
C MET A 81 17.85 -7.08 -7.31
N ARG A 82 17.70 -7.45 -8.59
CA ARG A 82 17.20 -8.77 -9.00
C ARG A 82 18.18 -9.42 -9.97
N TYR A 83 18.10 -10.74 -10.09
CA TYR A 83 18.97 -11.52 -10.98
C TYR A 83 18.13 -12.07 -12.12
N VAL A 84 18.67 -11.98 -13.34
CA VAL A 84 18.07 -12.59 -14.52
C VAL A 84 18.80 -13.90 -14.78
N CYS A 85 18.07 -15.00 -14.68
CA CYS A 85 18.58 -16.34 -14.98
C CYS A 85 18.65 -16.57 -16.51
N PRO A 86 19.40 -17.59 -16.98
CA PRO A 86 19.57 -17.86 -18.41
C PRO A 86 18.28 -18.22 -19.17
N ASP A 87 17.27 -18.72 -18.44
CA ASP A 87 15.93 -19.00 -18.96
C ASP A 87 15.04 -17.73 -19.06
N GLY A 88 15.58 -16.57 -18.67
CA GLY A 88 14.87 -15.29 -18.63
C GLY A 88 14.06 -15.04 -17.36
N SER A 89 14.08 -15.95 -16.38
CA SER A 89 13.39 -15.75 -15.11
C SER A 89 14.07 -14.67 -14.26
N ILE A 90 13.27 -13.89 -13.54
CA ILE A 90 13.76 -12.82 -12.66
C ILE A 90 13.58 -13.27 -11.21
N VAL A 91 14.70 -13.47 -10.51
CA VAL A 91 14.75 -14.00 -9.15
C VAL A 91 15.39 -12.99 -8.17
N ASN A 92 15.24 -13.24 -6.87
CA ASN A 92 15.77 -12.35 -5.83
C ASN A 92 17.22 -12.70 -5.45
N SER A 93 17.67 -13.93 -5.71
CA SER A 93 19.05 -14.41 -5.52
C SER A 93 19.51 -15.20 -6.75
N SER A 94 20.79 -15.11 -7.12
CA SER A 94 21.37 -15.93 -8.20
C SER A 94 21.33 -17.43 -7.92
N GLU A 95 21.25 -17.84 -6.65
CA GLU A 95 21.14 -19.24 -6.22
C GLU A 95 19.79 -19.85 -6.55
N ASP A 96 18.76 -19.02 -6.77
CA ASP A 96 17.44 -19.46 -7.18
C ASP A 96 17.40 -19.83 -8.68
N CYS A 97 18.48 -19.56 -9.42
CA CYS A 97 18.62 -20.01 -10.80
C CYS A 97 18.93 -21.51 -10.84
N LEU A 98 18.20 -22.27 -11.66
CA LEU A 98 18.38 -23.72 -11.85
C LEU A 98 19.77 -24.10 -12.42
N SER A 99 20.59 -23.12 -12.83
CA SER A 99 21.96 -23.31 -13.34
C SER A 99 22.79 -22.05 -13.08
N PRO A 100 23.42 -21.91 -11.90
CA PRO A 100 24.11 -20.68 -11.51
C PRO A 100 25.42 -20.42 -12.29
N ASP A 101 26.00 -21.45 -12.93
CA ASP A 101 27.34 -21.39 -13.55
C ASP A 101 27.39 -20.85 -14.99
N LEU A 102 26.25 -20.55 -15.61
CA LEU A 102 26.19 -20.01 -16.97
C LEU A 102 25.54 -18.62 -16.97
N GLY A 103 26.34 -17.56 -16.87
CA GLY A 103 25.95 -16.22 -17.31
C GLY A 103 24.78 -15.55 -16.56
N THR A 104 24.80 -15.54 -15.22
CA THR A 104 23.84 -14.74 -14.44
C THR A 104 24.17 -13.25 -14.56
N THR A 105 23.19 -12.44 -14.96
CA THR A 105 23.35 -10.96 -15.04
C THR A 105 22.48 -10.29 -13.98
N SER A 106 23.09 -9.46 -13.14
CA SER A 106 22.36 -8.64 -12.17
C SER A 106 21.70 -7.45 -12.87
N THR A 107 20.40 -7.25 -12.64
CA THR A 107 19.66 -6.08 -13.15
C THR A 107 19.09 -5.29 -11.98
N THR A 108 19.39 -3.99 -11.93
CA THR A 108 18.80 -3.08 -10.96
C THR A 108 17.48 -2.58 -11.50
N THR A 109 16.37 -3.06 -10.94
CA THR A 109 15.04 -2.60 -11.31
C THR A 109 14.57 -1.56 -10.30
N THR A 110 14.28 -0.36 -10.81
CA THR A 110 13.61 0.69 -10.03
C THR A 110 12.12 0.35 -9.98
N SER A 111 11.68 -0.32 -8.93
CA SER A 111 10.26 -0.56 -8.69
C SER A 111 9.69 0.59 -7.87
N ILE A 112 8.62 1.21 -8.37
CA ILE A 112 7.76 2.10 -7.59
C ILE A 112 7.02 1.20 -6.61
N SER A 113 7.48 1.17 -5.36
CA SER A 113 6.81 0.40 -4.32
C SER A 113 5.75 1.31 -3.72
N THR A 114 4.50 1.11 -4.13
CA THR A 114 3.37 1.49 -3.29
C THR A 114 3.35 0.48 -2.14
N THR A 115 4.25 0.63 -1.18
CA THR A 115 3.92 0.17 0.16
C THR A 115 2.75 1.05 0.57
N THR A 116 1.55 0.56 0.27
CA THR A 116 0.42 0.71 1.16
C THR A 116 1.01 0.68 2.55
N THR A 117 0.74 1.72 3.32
CA THR A 117 0.75 1.69 4.77
C THR A 117 -0.15 0.52 5.18
N GLN A 118 0.32 -0.72 5.01
CA GLN A 118 -0.13 -1.83 5.80
C GLN A 118 0.25 -1.37 7.20
N PRO A 119 -0.75 -1.10 8.03
CA PRO A 119 -0.55 -0.31 9.22
C PRO A 119 0.57 -0.97 10.01
N THR A 120 1.44 -0.14 10.57
CA THR A 120 2.59 -0.48 11.44
C THR A 120 2.19 -1.29 12.69
N ILE A 121 1.04 -1.96 12.68
CA ILE A 121 0.51 -2.78 13.76
C ILE A 121 1.49 -3.90 14.11
N CYS A 122 2.22 -4.46 13.15
CA CYS A 122 3.26 -5.44 13.47
C CYS A 122 4.45 -4.78 14.21
N ALA A 123 4.79 -3.54 13.85
CA ALA A 123 5.86 -2.80 14.52
C ALA A 123 5.46 -2.43 15.96
N ASP A 124 4.18 -2.10 16.21
CA ASP A 124 3.63 -1.87 17.56
C ASP A 124 3.73 -3.13 18.45
N LEU A 125 3.75 -4.30 17.83
CA LEU A 125 3.97 -5.60 18.47
C LEU A 125 5.46 -5.97 18.59
N GLY A 126 6.38 -5.06 18.26
CA GLY A 126 7.82 -5.25 18.37
C GLY A 126 8.45 -6.06 17.22
N CYS A 127 7.76 -6.20 16.09
CA CYS A 127 8.27 -6.96 14.95
C CYS A 127 9.05 -6.11 13.95
N PRO A 128 10.05 -6.71 13.26
CA PRO A 128 10.82 -6.00 12.24
C PRO A 128 9.96 -5.69 10.99
N PRO A 129 10.40 -4.72 10.16
CA PRO A 129 9.78 -4.44 8.88
C PRO A 129 9.64 -5.68 7.99
N GLY A 130 8.56 -5.77 7.23
CA GLY A 130 8.26 -6.94 6.38
C GLY A 130 7.56 -8.10 7.11
N THR A 131 7.30 -7.97 8.41
CA THR A 131 6.44 -8.90 9.15
C THR A 131 5.00 -8.78 8.68
N LYS A 132 4.36 -9.92 8.38
CA LYS A 132 2.95 -10.01 7.98
C LYS A 132 2.08 -10.72 8.99
N PHE A 133 2.68 -11.59 9.80
CA PHE A 133 1.99 -12.39 10.80
C PHE A 133 2.79 -12.45 12.10
N VAL A 134 2.09 -12.66 13.21
CA VAL A 134 2.69 -12.85 14.53
C VAL A 134 2.15 -14.11 15.18
N GLY A 135 3.01 -14.82 15.90
CA GLY A 135 2.63 -15.96 16.73
C GLY A 135 3.11 -15.78 18.16
N SER A 136 2.78 -16.76 19.00
CA SER A 136 3.24 -16.80 20.39
C SER A 136 4.25 -17.92 20.61
N LYS A 137 5.25 -17.74 21.49
CA LYS A 137 6.09 -18.84 21.98
C LYS A 137 5.31 -19.83 22.84
N SER A 138 4.26 -19.36 23.52
CA SER A 138 3.44 -20.20 24.42
C SER A 138 2.24 -20.85 23.72
N SER A 139 2.06 -20.63 22.41
CA SER A 139 1.01 -21.31 21.63
C SER A 139 1.45 -21.47 20.19
N ASN A 140 1.09 -22.56 19.54
CA ASN A 140 1.42 -22.76 18.12
C ASN A 140 0.49 -22.01 17.15
N ARG A 141 -0.21 -20.93 17.56
CA ARG A 141 -1.10 -20.19 16.65
C ARG A 141 -0.42 -18.95 16.09
N TYR A 142 -0.63 -18.68 14.80
CA TYR A 142 -0.24 -17.43 14.16
C TYR A 142 -1.45 -16.59 13.75
N HIS A 143 -1.27 -15.27 13.71
CA HIS A 143 -2.31 -14.27 13.61
C HIS A 143 -1.89 -13.15 12.65
N HIS A 144 -2.86 -12.43 12.08
CA HIS A 144 -2.58 -11.08 11.58
C HIS A 144 -2.27 -10.13 12.75
N CYS A 145 -1.45 -9.12 12.51
CA CYS A 145 -1.00 -8.19 13.56
C CYS A 145 -2.14 -7.37 14.18
N ASP A 146 -3.23 -7.13 13.43
CA ASP A 146 -4.44 -6.45 13.88
C ASP A 146 -5.37 -7.33 14.73
N CYS A 147 -5.10 -8.64 14.81
CA CYS A 147 -5.95 -9.57 15.52
C CYS A 147 -6.03 -9.24 17.02
N ARG A 148 -7.25 -9.26 17.58
CA ARG A 148 -7.47 -9.09 19.03
C ARG A 148 -6.66 -10.06 19.89
N TYR A 149 -6.36 -11.26 19.38
CA TYR A 149 -5.56 -12.25 20.09
C TYR A 149 -4.07 -11.95 19.97
N ALA A 150 -3.60 -11.45 18.82
CA ALA A 150 -2.22 -10.99 18.63
C ALA A 150 -1.85 -9.89 19.63
N LYS A 151 -2.74 -8.91 19.82
CA LYS A 151 -2.55 -7.81 20.78
C LYS A 151 -2.49 -8.22 22.26
N ARG A 152 -2.88 -9.46 22.57
CA ARG A 152 -2.84 -10.02 23.93
C ARG A 152 -1.63 -10.93 24.16
N ILE A 153 -0.82 -11.17 23.13
CA ILE A 153 0.44 -11.90 23.27
C ILE A 153 1.39 -11.01 24.06
N LYS A 154 2.00 -11.55 25.12
CA LYS A 154 3.03 -10.84 25.87
C LYS A 154 4.22 -10.53 24.94
N PRO A 155 4.81 -9.33 24.96
CA PRO A 155 5.93 -8.97 24.07
C PRO A 155 7.07 -9.99 24.06
N GLU A 156 7.45 -10.52 25.23
CA GLU A 156 8.47 -11.57 25.39
C GLU A 156 8.17 -12.88 24.64
N ASN A 157 6.88 -13.14 24.38
CA ASN A 157 6.38 -14.33 23.72
C ASN A 157 6.03 -14.07 22.24
N ILE A 158 6.22 -12.88 21.70
CA ILE A 158 5.92 -12.60 20.29
C ILE A 158 6.99 -13.25 19.40
N ILE A 159 6.53 -13.86 18.30
CA ILE A 159 7.36 -14.31 17.17
C ILE A 159 6.76 -13.70 15.91
N CYS A 160 7.62 -13.21 15.02
CA CYS A 160 7.24 -12.50 13.81
C CYS A 160 7.51 -13.38 12.60
N PHE A 161 6.58 -13.41 11.65
CA PHE A 161 6.69 -14.17 10.40
C PHE A 161 6.46 -13.28 9.19
N SER A 162 7.24 -13.54 8.14
CA SER A 162 7.15 -12.80 6.88
C SER A 162 6.02 -13.32 5.97
N SER A 163 5.57 -14.56 6.18
CA SER A 163 4.52 -15.21 5.39
C SER A 163 3.81 -16.34 6.14
N LYS A 164 2.65 -16.79 5.63
CA LYS A 164 1.95 -18.00 6.15
C LYS A 164 2.85 -19.23 6.11
N ARG A 165 3.53 -19.44 4.98
CA ARG A 165 4.48 -20.55 4.77
C ARG A 165 5.61 -20.56 5.80
N ASP A 166 6.15 -19.39 6.16
CA ASP A 166 7.19 -19.26 7.20
C ASP A 166 6.67 -19.65 8.60
N ALA A 167 5.44 -19.27 8.93
CA ALA A 167 4.82 -19.70 10.19
C ALA A 167 4.55 -21.22 10.19
N GLU A 168 3.95 -21.73 9.12
CA GLU A 168 3.55 -23.14 8.97
C GLU A 168 4.75 -24.09 8.92
N SER A 169 5.85 -23.70 8.24
CA SER A 169 7.08 -24.50 8.23
C SER A 169 7.73 -24.63 9.61
N LYS A 170 7.44 -23.68 10.51
CA LYS A 170 7.84 -23.69 11.93
C LYS A 170 6.81 -24.37 12.84
N GLY A 171 5.79 -25.01 12.29
CA GLY A 171 4.78 -25.77 13.03
C GLY A 171 3.65 -24.92 13.62
N TYR A 172 3.49 -23.67 13.17
CA TYR A 172 2.37 -22.83 13.59
C TYR A 172 1.12 -23.08 12.74
N VAL A 173 -0.04 -23.05 13.39
CA VAL A 173 -1.36 -23.22 12.77
C VAL A 173 -2.10 -21.87 12.66
N PRO A 174 -2.94 -21.67 11.64
CA PRO A 174 -3.66 -20.43 11.47
C PRO A 174 -4.64 -20.19 12.64
N CYS A 175 -4.77 -18.93 13.04
CA CYS A 175 -5.82 -18.52 13.96
C CYS A 175 -7.18 -18.56 13.26
N GLY A 176 -8.07 -19.46 13.67
CA GLY A 176 -9.42 -19.59 13.07
C GLY A 176 -10.36 -18.39 13.21
N VAL A 177 -9.91 -17.27 13.81
CA VAL A 177 -10.69 -16.02 13.89
C VAL A 177 -10.22 -15.00 12.85
N CYS A 178 -8.90 -14.79 12.72
CA CYS A 178 -8.36 -13.78 11.80
C CYS A 178 -7.82 -14.37 10.50
N ILE A 179 -7.58 -15.68 10.45
CA ILE A 179 -7.05 -16.36 9.27
C ILE A 179 -8.09 -17.42 8.88
N LYS A 180 -8.89 -17.09 7.87
CA LYS A 180 -9.82 -18.02 7.24
C LYS A 180 -9.11 -18.64 6.04
N GLU A 181 -9.30 -19.95 5.87
CA GLU A 181 -8.88 -20.70 4.67
C GLU A 181 -9.69 -20.28 3.45
#